data_AF-A0A1Z3N4J5-F1
#
_entry.id   AF-A0A1Z3N4J5-F1
#
_cell.length_a   1.000
_cell.length_b   1.000
_cell.length_c   1.000
_cell.angle_alpha   90.00
_cell.angle_beta   90.00
_cell.angle_gamma   90.00
#
_symmetry.space_group_name_H-M   'P 1'
#
loop_
_entity.id
_entity.type
_entity.pdbx_description
1 polymer ?
#
loop_
_entity_poly.entity_id
_entity_poly.type
_entity_poly.pdbx_seq_one_letter_code
_entity_poly.pdbx_strand_id
1 'polypeptide(L)'
;MKTIATFFAVILFASNSMAASQCAELKKELQAMQKAQAQIMASLVNNHETFASSLEEYSTTMKTAKGSAVKAVSKEMDQSAQAFRTRGVQGKKMATQLNAATGDLLARVASCLN
;
A
#
# COMPACT_ATOMS: atom_id res chain seq x y z
N MET A 1 -18.48 -49.61 -30.22
CA MET A 1 -17.43 -48.56 -30.19
C MET A 1 -18.03 -47.14 -30.29
N LYS A 2 -19.03 -46.79 -29.46
CA LYS A 2 -19.64 -45.43 -29.45
C LYS A 2 -19.64 -44.77 -28.07
N THR A 3 -19.34 -45.52 -27.01
CA THR A 3 -19.40 -45.06 -25.61
C THR A 3 -18.04 -44.65 -25.04
N ILE A 4 -16.92 -45.00 -25.69
CA ILE A 4 -15.57 -44.65 -25.22
C ILE A 4 -15.17 -43.25 -25.68
N ALA A 5 -15.66 -42.79 -26.84
CA ALA A 5 -15.33 -41.49 -27.40
C ALA A 5 -15.93 -40.31 -26.60
N THR A 6 -17.08 -40.51 -25.94
CA THR A 6 -17.74 -39.48 -25.13
C THR A 6 -17.09 -39.26 -23.76
N PHE A 7 -16.44 -40.27 -23.19
CA PHE A 7 -15.76 -40.14 -21.89
C PHE A 7 -14.46 -39.31 -21.98
N PHE A 8 -13.72 -39.43 -23.09
CA PHE A 8 -12.49 -38.65 -23.31
C PHE A 8 -12.75 -37.16 -23.57
N ALA A 9 -13.89 -36.80 -24.16
CA ALA A 9 -14.24 -35.41 -24.39
C ALA A 9 -14.53 -34.66 -23.07
N VAL A 10 -15.23 -35.28 -22.11
CA VAL A 10 -15.62 -34.64 -20.84
C VAL A 10 -14.41 -34.32 -19.95
N ILE A 11 -13.36 -35.14 -19.99
CA ILE A 11 -12.15 -34.94 -19.17
C ILE A 11 -11.34 -33.73 -19.68
N LEU A 12 -11.31 -33.48 -21.00
CA LEU A 12 -10.60 -32.34 -21.60
C LEU A 12 -11.29 -30.99 -21.37
N PHE A 13 -12.61 -30.97 -21.18
CA PHE A 13 -13.34 -29.73 -20.86
C PHE A 13 -13.33 -29.40 -19.34
N ALA A 14 -13.22 -30.40 -18.46
CA ALA A 14 -13.19 -30.20 -17.02
C ALA A 14 -11.88 -29.55 -16.51
N SER A 15 -10.75 -29.82 -17.16
CA SER A 15 -9.44 -29.23 -16.81
C SER A 15 -9.36 -27.72 -17.07
N ASN A 16 -10.09 -27.21 -18.06
CA ASN A 16 -10.13 -25.77 -18.36
C ASN A 16 -10.97 -24.99 -17.35
N SER A 17 -12.04 -25.60 -16.82
CA SER A 17 -12.95 -24.93 -15.88
C SER A 17 -12.35 -24.77 -14.48
N MET A 18 -11.46 -25.69 -14.05
CA MET A 18 -10.71 -25.54 -12.79
C MET A 18 -9.59 -24.50 -12.88
N ALA A 19 -8.96 -24.32 -14.05
CA ALA A 19 -7.94 -23.30 -14.25
C ALA A 19 -8.57 -21.88 -14.24
N ALA A 20 -9.74 -21.71 -14.85
CA ALA A 20 -10.44 -20.42 -14.88
C ALA A 20 -10.93 -19.94 -13.50
N SER A 21 -11.41 -20.84 -12.64
CA SER A 21 -11.84 -20.47 -11.27
C SER A 21 -10.66 -20.04 -10.39
N GLN A 22 -9.51 -20.71 -10.54
CA GLN A 22 -8.27 -20.33 -9.83
C GLN A 22 -7.73 -18.98 -10.30
N CYS A 23 -7.86 -18.65 -11.59
CA CYS A 23 -7.48 -17.34 -12.12
C CYS A 23 -8.39 -16.21 -11.61
N ALA A 24 -9.69 -16.48 -11.48
CA ALA A 24 -10.65 -15.53 -10.92
C ALA A 24 -10.39 -15.23 -9.44
N GLU A 25 -10.11 -16.27 -8.64
CA GLU A 25 -9.77 -16.07 -7.21
C GLU A 25 -8.42 -15.39 -7.06
N LEU A 26 -7.40 -15.77 -7.84
CA LEU A 26 -6.10 -15.10 -7.84
C LEU A 26 -6.23 -13.59 -8.15
N LYS A 27 -7.05 -13.22 -9.14
CA LYS A 27 -7.32 -11.80 -9.45
C LYS A 27 -7.93 -11.06 -8.26
N LYS A 28 -8.85 -11.69 -7.55
CA LYS A 28 -9.53 -11.12 -6.37
C LYS A 28 -8.58 -10.98 -5.19
N GLU A 29 -7.73 -11.97 -4.93
CA GLU A 29 -6.68 -11.92 -3.90
C GLU A 29 -5.69 -10.78 -4.18
N LEU A 30 -5.25 -10.66 -5.42
CA LEU A 30 -4.32 -9.61 -5.83
C LEU A 30 -4.94 -8.20 -5.70
N GLN A 31 -6.23 -8.04 -6.01
CA GLN A 31 -6.95 -6.79 -5.75
C GLN A 31 -7.10 -6.49 -4.26
N ALA A 32 -7.34 -7.51 -3.44
CA ALA A 32 -7.39 -7.35 -1.99
C ALA A 32 -6.02 -6.94 -1.43
N MET A 33 -4.93 -7.53 -1.93
CA MET A 33 -3.56 -7.17 -1.57
C MET A 33 -3.24 -5.72 -1.95
N GLN A 34 -3.64 -5.26 -3.15
CA GLN A 34 -3.49 -3.86 -3.55
C GLN A 34 -4.21 -2.91 -2.59
N LYS A 35 -5.45 -3.23 -2.18
CA LYS A 35 -6.21 -2.42 -1.21
C LYS A 35 -5.54 -2.38 0.16
N ALA A 36 -5.08 -3.52 0.67
CA ALA A 36 -4.36 -3.60 1.94
C ALA A 36 -3.06 -2.78 1.90
N GLN A 37 -2.30 -2.88 0.81
CA GLN A 37 -1.09 -2.09 0.60
C GLN A 37 -1.37 -0.59 0.59
N ALA A 38 -2.43 -0.16 -0.11
CA ALA A 38 -2.84 1.24 -0.14
C ALA A 38 -3.23 1.76 1.26
N GLN A 39 -3.94 0.95 2.06
CA GLN A 39 -4.31 1.30 3.43
C GLN A 39 -3.09 1.42 4.36
N ILE A 40 -2.14 0.48 4.27
CA ILE A 40 -0.90 0.52 5.04
C ILE A 40 -0.11 1.79 4.71
N MET A 41 0.05 2.11 3.42
CA MET A 41 0.77 3.30 2.99
C MET A 41 0.07 4.58 3.43
N ALA A 42 -1.26 4.64 3.33
CA ALA A 42 -2.03 5.78 3.82
C ALA A 42 -1.87 5.98 5.33
N SER A 43 -1.92 4.88 6.11
CA SER A 43 -1.68 4.93 7.56
C SER A 43 -0.27 5.42 7.89
N LEU A 44 0.76 4.94 7.19
CA LEU A 44 2.14 5.36 7.41
C LEU A 44 2.34 6.85 7.12
N VAL A 45 1.80 7.33 6.00
CA VAL A 45 1.83 8.76 5.65
C VAL A 45 1.13 9.58 6.73
N ASN A 46 -0.08 9.18 7.13
CA ASN A 46 -0.86 9.87 8.15
C ASN A 46 -0.13 9.91 9.50
N ASN A 47 0.58 8.83 9.86
CA ASN A 47 1.40 8.79 11.07
C ASN A 47 2.54 9.81 11.03
N HIS A 48 3.23 9.94 9.89
CA HIS A 48 4.27 10.95 9.72
C HIS A 48 3.71 12.38 9.84
N GLU A 49 2.55 12.65 9.26
CA GLU A 49 1.90 13.96 9.33
C GLU A 49 1.40 14.29 10.73
N THR A 50 0.80 13.31 11.41
CA THR A 50 0.35 13.44 12.80
C THR A 50 1.54 13.74 13.71
N PHE A 51 2.60 12.94 13.60
CA PHE A 51 3.79 13.11 14.45
C PHE A 51 4.49 14.45 14.21
N ALA A 52 4.60 14.89 12.95
CA ALA A 52 5.12 16.22 12.63
C ALA A 52 4.28 17.33 13.27
N SER A 53 2.95 17.23 13.17
CA SER A 53 2.04 18.23 13.73
C SER A 53 2.14 18.29 15.26
N SER A 54 2.22 17.14 15.94
CA SER A 54 2.40 17.09 17.40
C SER A 54 3.73 17.70 17.84
N LEU A 55 4.81 17.47 17.10
CA LEU A 55 6.11 18.08 17.40
C LEU A 55 6.13 19.59 17.16
N GLU A 56 5.48 20.07 16.10
CA GLU A 56 5.29 21.51 15.82
C GLU A 56 4.50 22.19 16.95
N GLU A 57 3.43 21.55 17.42
CA GLU A 57 2.61 22.03 18.52
C GLU A 57 3.42 22.10 19.82
N TYR A 58 4.08 21.00 20.21
CA TYR A 58 4.90 20.98 21.42
C TYR A 58 6.05 21.96 21.38
N SER A 59 6.74 22.07 20.24
CA SER A 59 7.78 23.07 20.05
C SER A 59 7.24 24.49 20.26
N THR A 60 6.07 24.79 19.71
CA THR A 60 5.42 26.10 19.85
C THR A 60 5.08 26.40 21.31
N THR A 61 4.53 25.43 22.05
CA THR A 61 4.29 25.57 23.49
C THR A 61 5.61 25.81 24.25
N MET A 62 6.66 25.05 23.94
CA MET A 62 7.96 25.15 24.62
C MET A 62 8.69 26.46 24.32
N LYS A 63 8.48 27.10 23.17
CA LYS A 63 9.06 28.43 22.86
C LYS A 63 8.68 29.52 23.86
N THR A 64 7.54 29.36 24.53
CA THR A 64 7.06 30.32 25.54
C THR A 64 7.75 30.15 26.91
N ALA A 65 8.40 29.00 27.13
CA ALA A 65 9.08 28.70 28.39
C ALA A 65 10.51 29.26 28.42
N LYS A 66 10.97 29.65 29.62
CA LYS A 66 12.29 30.26 29.85
C LYS A 66 13.33 29.16 30.14
N GLY A 67 14.51 29.27 29.51
CA GLY A 67 15.66 28.38 29.76
C GLY A 67 16.38 27.98 28.47
N SER A 68 17.71 27.95 28.49
CA SER A 68 18.53 27.57 27.32
C SER A 68 18.30 26.12 26.89
N ALA A 69 18.16 25.21 27.86
CA ALA A 69 17.85 23.80 27.60
C ALA A 69 16.48 23.63 26.91
N VAL A 70 15.47 24.38 27.37
CA VAL A 70 14.11 24.34 26.79
C VAL A 70 14.10 24.83 25.33
N LYS A 71 14.86 25.89 25.06
CA LYS A 71 15.04 26.40 23.69
C LYS A 71 15.76 25.40 22.77
N ALA A 72 16.75 24.68 23.29
CA ALA A 72 17.45 23.64 22.54
C ALA A 72 16.49 22.49 22.18
N VAL A 73 15.71 21.99 23.14
CA VAL A 73 14.72 20.94 22.90
C VAL A 73 13.66 21.39 21.90
N SER A 74 13.11 22.60 22.02
CA SER A 74 12.16 23.12 21.02
C SER A 74 12.75 23.16 19.61
N LYS A 75 14.03 23.54 19.46
CA LYS A 75 14.70 23.53 18.16
C LYS A 75 14.84 22.10 17.60
N GLU A 76 15.19 21.13 18.44
CA GLU A 76 15.27 19.72 18.03
C GLU A 76 13.91 19.14 17.64
N MET A 77 12.84 19.57 18.32
CA MET A 77 11.46 19.22 17.97
C MET A 77 11.06 19.82 16.61
N ASP A 78 11.37 21.08 16.34
CA ASP A 78 11.14 21.71 15.02
C ASP A 78 11.87 20.95 13.90
N GLN A 79 13.15 20.61 14.12
CA GLN A 79 13.95 19.87 13.15
C GLN A 79 13.37 18.46 12.91
N SER A 80 12.97 17.79 13.98
CA SER A 80 12.33 16.47 13.90
C SER A 80 11.01 16.56 13.13
N ALA A 81 10.17 17.57 13.42
CA ALA A 81 8.92 17.77 12.71
C ALA A 81 9.15 17.95 11.21
N GLN A 82 10.11 18.79 10.81
CA GLN A 82 10.46 18.99 9.39
C GLN A 82 10.93 17.70 8.72
N ALA A 83 11.71 16.87 9.42
CA ALA A 83 12.13 15.56 8.90
C ALA A 83 10.91 14.65 8.67
N PHE A 84 9.95 14.62 9.60
CA PHE A 84 8.72 13.85 9.44
C PHE A 84 7.78 14.42 8.35
N ARG A 85 7.70 15.75 8.17
CA ARG A 85 7.01 16.36 7.03
C ARG A 85 7.61 15.89 5.70
N THR A 86 8.94 15.92 5.60
CA THR A 86 9.66 15.48 4.41
C THR A 86 9.39 14.00 4.12
N ARG A 87 9.43 13.14 5.15
CA ARG A 87 9.08 11.72 5.03
C ARG A 87 7.61 11.51 4.64
N GLY A 88 6.69 12.33 5.15
CA GLY A 88 5.27 12.29 4.77
C GLY A 88 5.08 12.59 3.28
N VAL A 89 5.73 13.64 2.76
CA VAL A 89 5.70 13.99 1.32
C VAL A 89 6.31 12.88 0.46
N GLN A 90 7.46 12.35 0.86
CA GLN A 90 8.09 11.22 0.16
C GLN A 90 7.23 9.96 0.21
N GLY A 91 6.61 9.68 1.35
CA GLY A 91 5.68 8.57 1.54
C GLY A 91 4.45 8.69 0.63
N LYS A 92 3.88 9.89 0.46
CA LYS A 92 2.79 10.15 -0.50
C LYS A 92 3.23 9.83 -1.93
N LYS A 93 4.39 10.35 -2.35
CA LYS A 93 4.94 10.09 -3.67
C LYS A 93 5.14 8.59 -3.91
N MET A 94 5.71 7.89 -2.93
CA MET A 94 5.95 6.45 -2.99
C MET A 94 4.64 5.66 -3.05
N ALA A 95 3.63 6.04 -2.26
CA ALA A 95 2.31 5.42 -2.30
C ALA A 95 1.66 5.54 -3.68
N THR A 96 1.76 6.71 -4.32
CA THR A 96 1.28 6.91 -5.69
C THR A 96 2.01 6.02 -6.69
N GLN A 97 3.34 5.99 -6.65
CA GLN A 97 4.16 5.17 -7.55
C GLN A 97 3.90 3.68 -7.37
N LEU A 98 3.79 3.22 -6.12
CA LEU A 98 3.52 1.84 -5.78
C LEU A 98 2.12 1.42 -6.24
N ASN A 99 1.09 2.24 -6.00
CA ASN A 99 -0.26 1.94 -6.47
C ASN A 99 -0.33 1.86 -8.01
N ALA A 100 0.38 2.75 -8.71
CA ALA A 100 0.46 2.73 -10.17
C ALA A 100 1.17 1.45 -10.68
N ALA A 101 2.32 1.11 -10.11
CA ALA A 101 3.07 -0.09 -10.46
C ALA A 101 2.29 -1.37 -10.15
N THR A 102 1.63 -1.43 -8.99
CA THR A 102 0.75 -2.55 -8.64
C THR A 102 -0.41 -2.65 -9.63
N GLY A 103 -1.04 -1.53 -9.99
CA GLY A 103 -2.11 -1.51 -11.00
C GLY A 103 -1.67 -2.06 -12.36
N ASP A 104 -0.50 -1.64 -12.85
CA ASP A 104 0.11 -2.16 -14.09
C ASP A 104 0.37 -3.67 -13.99
N LEU A 105 0.96 -4.13 -12.87
CA LEU A 105 1.20 -5.55 -12.63
C LEU A 105 -0.11 -6.35 -12.67
N LEU A 106 -1.17 -5.87 -12.03
CA LEU A 106 -2.48 -6.53 -12.06
C LEU A 106 -3.05 -6.61 -13.47
N ALA A 107 -2.91 -5.56 -14.27
CA ALA A 107 -3.36 -5.54 -15.65
C ALA A 107 -2.59 -6.55 -16.51
N ARG A 108 -1.27 -6.61 -16.36
CA ARG A 108 -0.41 -7.57 -17.05
C ARG A 108 -0.71 -9.01 -16.66
N VAL A 109 -0.88 -9.29 -15.36
CA VAL A 109 -1.28 -10.61 -14.87
C VAL A 109 -2.66 -10.98 -15.42
N ALA A 110 -3.64 -10.07 -15.39
CA ALA A 110 -4.95 -10.34 -15.97
C ALA A 110 -4.88 -10.63 -17.48
N SER A 111 -3.99 -9.96 -18.22
CA SER A 111 -3.77 -10.24 -19.64
C SER A 111 -3.08 -11.58 -19.91
N CYS A 112 -2.22 -12.06 -19.00
CA CYS A 112 -1.58 -13.37 -19.13
C CYS A 112 -2.49 -14.54 -18.73
N LEU A 113 -3.55 -14.27 -17.97
CA LEU A 113 -4.52 -15.28 -17.49
C LEU A 113 -5.82 -15.33 -18.30
N ASN A 114 -6.01 -14.40 -19.25
CA ASN A 114 -7.05 -14.45 -20.28
C ASN A 114 -6.57 -15.28 -21.47
#